data_AF-A0AA40WFY1-F1
#
_entry.id   AF-A0AA40WFY1-F1
#
_cell.length_a   1.000
_cell.length_b   1.000
_cell.length_c   1.000
_cell.angle_alpha   90.00
_cell.angle_beta   90.00
_cell.angle_gamma   90.00
#
_symmetry.space_group_name_H-M   'P 1'
#
loop_
_entity.id
_entity.type
_entity.pdbx_description
1 polymer ?
#
loop_
_entity_poly.entity_id
_entity_poly.type
_entity_poly.pdbx_seq_one_letter_code
_entity_poly.pdbx_strand_id
1 'polypeptide(L)'
;CIVIPCNTAHYWFDDLQNVAKARMISILDATLGDIPPSARHVGLLATNATLATGLYQKKALARGLTLIQPEDAGQALVMQAIYTLKRGDKTAAQALLLPQIDSLIARGAQAIIMGCTEIPLIVAGHERAIACPMIDSTASLVRAAIR
;
A
#
# COMPACT_ATOMS: atom_id res chain seq x y z
N CYS A 1 -2.38 21.67 -8.08
CA CYS A 1 -3.18 20.72 -7.29
C CYS A 1 -2.52 20.56 -5.92
N ILE A 2 -3.20 19.94 -4.95
CA ILE A 2 -2.64 19.56 -3.65
C ILE A 2 -2.61 18.04 -3.56
N VAL A 3 -1.54 17.49 -2.97
CA VAL A 3 -1.37 16.07 -2.69
C VAL A 3 -1.04 15.85 -1.22
N ILE A 4 -1.46 14.71 -0.66
CA ILE A 4 -1.10 14.30 0.70
C ILE A 4 -0.32 12.97 0.58
N PRO A 5 1.00 12.95 0.77
CA PRO A 5 1.79 11.72 0.61
C PRO A 5 1.72 10.83 1.87
N CYS A 6 0.50 10.58 2.37
CA CYS A 6 0.28 9.78 3.56
C CYS A 6 -1.07 9.06 3.50
N ASN A 7 -1.04 7.73 3.57
CA ASN A 7 -2.24 6.91 3.53
C ASN A 7 -3.14 7.13 4.75
N THR A 8 -2.57 7.22 5.95
CA THR A 8 -3.36 7.43 7.18
C THR A 8 -4.02 8.81 7.24
N ALA A 9 -3.33 9.86 6.77
CA ALA A 9 -3.87 11.22 6.73
C ALA A 9 -5.09 11.36 5.80
N HIS A 10 -5.33 10.39 4.91
CA HIS A 10 -6.53 10.40 4.07
C HIS A 10 -7.84 10.17 4.84
N TYR A 11 -7.76 9.84 6.14
CA TYR A 11 -8.92 9.87 7.01
C TYR A 11 -9.63 11.24 7.01
N TRP A 12 -8.87 12.33 6.87
CA TRP A 12 -9.39 13.69 6.78
C TRP A 12 -9.48 14.22 5.35
N PHE A 13 -9.33 13.37 4.33
CA PHE A 13 -9.23 13.82 2.95
C PHE A 13 -10.48 14.57 2.49
N ASP A 14 -11.68 14.04 2.79
CA ASP A 14 -12.94 14.63 2.35
C ASP A 14 -13.19 15.98 3.04
N ASP A 15 -12.89 16.08 4.34
CA ASP A 15 -12.98 17.34 5.09
C ASP A 15 -12.04 18.41 4.52
N LEU A 16 -10.79 18.04 4.23
CA LEU A 16 -9.80 18.92 3.61
C LEU A 16 -10.23 19.33 2.19
N GLN A 17 -10.77 18.40 1.41
CA GLN A 17 -11.23 18.67 0.04
C GLN A 17 -12.40 19.66 0.01
N ASN A 18 -13.32 19.57 0.99
CA ASN A 18 -14.47 20.47 1.06
C ASN A 18 -14.08 21.93 1.35
N VAL A 19 -12.96 22.17 2.03
CA VAL A 19 -12.48 23.53 2.34
C VAL A 19 -11.37 24.01 1.42
N ALA A 20 -10.73 23.10 0.67
CA ALA A 20 -9.65 23.44 -0.22
C ALA A 20 -10.15 24.20 -1.46
N LYS A 21 -9.49 25.32 -1.78
CA LYS A 21 -9.74 26.09 -3.02
C LYS A 21 -9.08 25.48 -4.26
N ALA A 22 -8.26 24.45 -4.08
CA ALA A 22 -7.51 23.78 -5.14
C ALA A 22 -7.90 22.30 -5.24
N ARG A 23 -7.86 21.75 -6.45
CA ARG A 23 -8.06 20.31 -6.68
C ARG A 23 -7.08 19.50 -5.83
N MET A 24 -7.62 18.56 -5.05
CA MET A 24 -6.86 17.57 -4.29
C MET A 24 -6.82 16.23 -5.02
N ILE A 25 -5.70 15.52 -4.92
CA ILE A 25 -5.52 14.17 -5.50
C ILE A 25 -5.34 13.18 -4.36
N SER A 26 -6.17 12.13 -4.36
CA SER A 26 -6.13 11.08 -3.34
C SER A 26 -5.08 10.03 -3.69
N ILE A 27 -4.19 9.73 -2.75
CA ILE A 27 -3.24 8.60 -2.87
C ILE A 27 -3.98 7.27 -2.98
N LEU A 28 -5.11 7.12 -2.29
CA LEU A 28 -5.89 5.89 -2.28
C LEU A 28 -6.51 5.65 -3.65
N ASP A 29 -7.12 6.69 -4.25
CA ASP A 29 -7.72 6.57 -5.57
C ASP A 29 -6.66 6.40 -6.66
N ALA A 30 -5.51 7.08 -6.55
CA ALA A 30 -4.37 6.88 -7.46
C ALA A 30 -3.82 5.46 -7.36
N THR A 31 -3.60 4.94 -6.15
CA THR A 31 -3.09 3.58 -5.92
C THR A 31 -4.05 2.53 -6.46
N LEU A 32 -5.34 2.65 -6.16
CA LEU A 32 -6.36 1.71 -6.62
C LEU A 32 -6.58 1.79 -8.14
N GLY A 33 -6.34 2.96 -8.74
CA GLY A 33 -6.41 3.14 -10.19
C GLY A 33 -5.27 2.49 -10.97
N ASP A 34 -4.14 2.21 -10.32
CA ASP A 34 -3.00 1.53 -10.92
C ASP A 34 -3.07 -0.01 -10.78
N ILE A 35 -4.11 -0.53 -10.14
CA ILE A 35 -4.32 -1.98 -10.03
C ILE A 35 -4.66 -2.54 -11.43
N PRO A 36 -4.03 -3.66 -11.85
CA PRO A 36 -4.33 -4.27 -13.14
C PRO A 36 -5.83 -4.57 -13.30
N PRO A 37 -6.45 -4.25 -14.45
CA PRO A 37 -7.89 -4.48 -14.65
C PRO A 37 -8.34 -5.94 -14.53
N SER A 38 -7.41 -6.90 -14.69
CA SER A 38 -7.64 -8.33 -14.52
C SER A 38 -7.61 -8.78 -13.06
N ALA A 39 -7.04 -8.00 -12.15
CA ALA A 39 -6.96 -8.35 -10.74
C ALA A 39 -8.32 -8.16 -10.04
N ARG A 40 -8.62 -9.07 -9.12
CA ARG A 40 -9.80 -9.08 -8.24
C ARG A 40 -9.40 -9.22 -6.78
N HIS A 41 -8.35 -9.97 -6.51
CA HIS A 41 -7.79 -10.16 -5.16
C HIS A 41 -6.46 -9.43 -5.05
N VAL A 42 -6.34 -8.51 -4.10
CA VAL A 42 -5.18 -7.61 -4.00
C VAL A 42 -4.63 -7.66 -2.59
N GLY A 43 -3.35 -8.00 -2.46
CA GLY A 43 -2.63 -7.94 -1.20
C GLY A 43 -2.47 -6.51 -0.71
N LEU A 44 -2.63 -6.25 0.58
CA LEU A 44 -2.36 -4.93 1.17
C LEU A 44 -1.31 -5.07 2.28
N LEU A 45 -0.14 -4.48 2.05
CA LEU A 45 0.89 -4.31 3.06
C LEU A 45 0.91 -2.84 3.50
N ALA A 46 0.53 -2.59 4.75
CA ALA A 46 0.46 -1.24 5.30
C ALA A 46 0.65 -1.24 6.82
N THR A 47 0.78 -0.06 7.41
CA THR A 47 0.84 0.09 8.86
C THR A 47 -0.51 -0.25 9.51
N ASN A 48 -0.49 -0.63 10.79
CA ASN A 48 -1.70 -0.83 11.58
C ASN A 48 -2.62 0.40 11.55
N ALA A 49 -2.03 1.60 11.61
CA ALA A 49 -2.78 2.85 11.53
C ALA A 49 -3.54 2.97 10.20
N THR A 50 -2.91 2.68 9.06
CA THR A 50 -3.59 2.67 7.76
C THR A 50 -4.68 1.61 7.71
N LEU A 51 -4.42 0.38 8.16
CA LEU A 51 -5.44 -0.68 8.16
C LEU A 51 -6.66 -0.32 9.01
N ALA A 52 -6.43 0.26 10.19
CA ALA A 52 -7.47 0.67 11.13
C ALA A 52 -8.41 1.76 10.57
N THR A 53 -7.94 2.58 9.62
CA THR A 53 -8.83 3.56 8.96
C THR A 53 -9.94 2.92 8.12
N GLY A 54 -9.74 1.68 7.65
CA GLY A 54 -10.68 0.99 6.74
C GLY A 54 -10.80 1.61 5.34
N LEU A 55 -10.03 2.65 5.00
CA LEU A 55 -10.24 3.43 3.78
C LEU A 55 -9.90 2.67 2.51
N TYR A 56 -8.78 1.95 2.51
CA TYR A 56 -8.41 1.08 1.38
C TYR A 56 -9.48 0.01 1.16
N GLN A 57 -9.95 -0.64 2.24
CA GLN A 57 -10.96 -1.69 2.22
C GLN A 57 -12.27 -1.17 1.64
N LYS A 58 -12.77 -0.03 2.13
CA LYS A 58 -13.99 0.62 1.63
C LYS A 58 -13.87 0.98 0.15
N LYS A 59 -12.78 1.65 -0.24
CA LYS A 59 -12.56 2.11 -1.63
C LYS A 59 -12.27 0.98 -2.61
N ALA A 60 -11.64 -0.10 -2.17
CA ALA A 60 -11.39 -1.30 -2.97
C ALA A 60 -12.70 -2.08 -3.21
N LEU A 61 -13.52 -2.27 -2.16
CA LEU A 61 -14.81 -2.93 -2.28
C LEU A 61 -15.73 -2.21 -3.28
N ALA A 62 -15.78 -0.88 -3.22
CA ALA A 62 -16.54 -0.07 -4.17
C ALA A 62 -16.08 -0.21 -5.64
N ARG A 63 -14.87 -0.75 -5.88
CA ARG A 63 -14.30 -1.05 -7.20
C ARG A 63 -14.39 -2.53 -7.57
N GLY A 64 -15.07 -3.35 -6.78
CA GLY A 64 -15.17 -4.80 -6.99
C GLY A 64 -13.86 -5.55 -6.69
N LEU A 65 -12.99 -4.97 -5.87
CA LEU A 65 -11.73 -5.58 -5.42
C LEU A 65 -11.88 -6.14 -4.01
N THR A 66 -11.30 -7.32 -3.78
CA THR A 66 -11.17 -7.94 -2.46
C THR A 66 -9.74 -7.76 -1.96
N LEU A 67 -9.58 -7.15 -0.78
CA LEU A 67 -8.25 -6.99 -0.18
C LEU A 67 -7.89 -8.20 0.69
N ILE A 68 -6.70 -8.75 0.45
CA ILE A 68 -6.08 -9.77 1.28
C ILE A 68 -5.05 -9.06 2.17
N GLN A 69 -5.22 -9.15 3.48
CA GLN A 69 -4.28 -8.60 4.45
C GLN A 69 -3.48 -9.75 5.08
N PRO A 70 -2.25 -9.51 5.56
CA PRO A 70 -1.56 -10.44 6.43
C PRO A 70 -2.45 -10.82 7.61
N GLU A 71 -2.34 -12.06 8.09
CA GLU A 71 -2.94 -12.46 9.36
C GLU A 71 -2.25 -11.73 10.52
N ASP A 72 -2.85 -11.71 11.71
CA ASP A 72 -2.36 -10.89 12.85
C ASP A 72 -0.86 -11.06 13.14
N ALA A 73 -0.37 -12.31 13.15
CA ALA A 73 1.05 -12.60 13.32
C ALA A 73 1.90 -12.07 12.15
N GLY A 74 1.41 -12.21 10.92
CA GLY A 74 2.06 -11.65 9.74
C GLY A 74 2.07 -10.11 9.74
N GLN A 75 0.98 -9.48 10.18
CA GLN A 75 0.87 -8.03 10.28
C GLN A 75 1.83 -7.46 11.34
N ALA A 76 2.04 -8.17 12.44
CA ALA A 76 3.08 -7.82 13.41
C ALA A 76 4.48 -7.82 12.78
N LEU A 77 4.78 -8.80 11.92
CA LEU A 77 6.04 -8.87 11.19
C LEU A 77 6.17 -7.76 10.13
N VAL A 78 5.09 -7.39 9.44
CA VAL A 78 5.07 -6.23 8.53
C VAL A 78 5.40 -4.95 9.29
N MET A 79 4.77 -4.72 10.44
CA MET A 79 5.06 -3.57 11.29
C MET A 79 6.52 -3.58 11.75
N GLN A 80 7.01 -4.72 12.22
CA GLN A 80 8.41 -4.86 12.62
C GLN A 80 9.36 -4.57 11.46
N ALA A 81 9.08 -5.07 10.25
CA ALA A 81 9.90 -4.81 9.07
C ALA A 81 9.98 -3.31 8.74
N ILE A 82 8.86 -2.60 8.75
CA ILE A 82 8.80 -1.14 8.53
C ILE A 82 9.70 -0.41 9.54
N TYR A 83 9.55 -0.69 10.84
CA TYR A 83 10.36 -0.05 11.86
C TYR A 83 11.84 -0.47 11.84
N THR A 84 12.13 -1.70 11.45
CA THR A 84 13.51 -2.19 11.28
C THR A 84 14.21 -1.46 10.15
N LEU A 85 13.54 -1.24 9.01
CA LEU A 85 14.09 -0.42 7.94
C LEU A 85 14.28 1.04 8.39
N LYS A 86 13.35 1.62 9.16
CA LYS A 86 13.51 2.97 9.72
C LYS A 86 14.77 3.13 10.59
N ARG A 87 15.26 2.04 11.18
CA ARG A 87 16.53 2.01 11.94
C ARG A 87 17.76 1.77 11.07
N GLY A 88 17.58 1.62 9.75
CA GLY A 88 18.65 1.43 8.77
C GLY A 88 18.99 -0.02 8.44
N ASP A 89 18.30 -1.01 9.03
CA ASP A 89 18.61 -2.43 8.80
C ASP A 89 17.72 -3.02 7.70
N LYS A 90 18.18 -2.87 6.45
CA LYS A 90 17.44 -3.38 5.28
C LYS A 90 17.39 -4.91 5.23
N THR A 91 18.47 -5.59 5.57
CA THR A 91 18.55 -7.05 5.49
C THR A 91 17.59 -7.72 6.48
N ALA A 92 17.55 -7.25 7.74
CA ALA A 92 16.59 -7.77 8.71
C ALA A 92 15.15 -7.42 8.33
N ALA A 93 14.90 -6.22 7.78
CA ALA A 93 13.58 -5.86 7.29
C ALA A 93 13.12 -6.76 6.12
N GLN A 94 14.01 -7.14 5.21
CA GLN A 94 13.74 -8.07 4.13
C GLN A 94 13.38 -9.47 4.64
N ALA A 95 14.14 -9.99 5.60
CA ALA A 95 13.87 -11.29 6.22
C ALA A 95 12.48 -11.38 6.87
N LEU A 96 11.97 -10.25 7.39
CA LEU A 96 10.65 -10.16 7.99
C LEU A 96 9.52 -10.00 6.95
N LEU A 97 9.74 -9.18 5.90
CA LEU A 97 8.69 -8.77 4.98
C LEU A 97 8.47 -9.75 3.81
N LEU A 98 9.54 -10.28 3.21
CA LEU A 98 9.43 -11.10 2.00
C LEU A 98 8.52 -12.33 2.19
N PRO A 99 8.58 -13.07 3.33
CA PRO A 99 7.65 -14.17 3.58
C PRO A 99 6.18 -13.74 3.66
N GLN A 100 5.91 -12.47 4.02
CA GLN A 100 4.55 -11.93 4.05
C GLN A 100 4.02 -11.66 2.64
N ILE A 101 4.90 -11.23 1.72
CA ILE A 101 4.57 -11.11 0.30
C ILE A 101 4.22 -12.50 -0.26
N ASP A 102 5.05 -13.51 0.01
CA ASP A 102 4.82 -14.87 -0.46
C ASP A 102 3.51 -15.45 0.10
N SER A 103 3.22 -15.21 1.37
CA SER A 103 1.96 -15.62 2.00
C SER A 103 0.74 -15.00 1.32
N LEU A 104 0.78 -13.70 0.99
CA LEU A 104 -0.31 -13.04 0.27
C LEU A 104 -0.50 -13.62 -1.14
N ILE A 105 0.60 -13.90 -1.85
CA ILE A 105 0.56 -14.51 -3.18
C ILE A 105 -0.02 -15.93 -3.11
N ALA A 106 0.42 -16.74 -2.15
CA ALA A 106 -0.09 -18.10 -1.93
C ALA A 106 -1.59 -18.11 -1.59
N ARG A 107 -2.09 -17.05 -0.97
CA ARG A 107 -3.53 -16.83 -0.68
C ARG A 107 -4.31 -16.22 -1.84
N GLY A 108 -3.68 -16.05 -3.01
CA GLY A 108 -4.33 -15.65 -4.25
C GLY A 108 -4.23 -14.15 -4.58
N ALA A 109 -3.32 -13.39 -3.95
CA ALA A 109 -3.10 -12.00 -4.33
C ALA A 109 -2.55 -11.90 -5.77
N GLN A 110 -3.26 -11.16 -6.62
CA GLN A 110 -2.94 -10.95 -8.04
C GLN A 110 -2.22 -9.62 -8.29
N ALA A 111 -2.17 -8.75 -7.28
CA ALA A 111 -1.35 -7.56 -7.17
C ALA A 111 -1.14 -7.29 -5.67
N ILE A 112 -0.09 -6.55 -5.30
CA ILE A 112 0.18 -6.17 -3.91
C ILE A 112 0.36 -4.65 -3.82
N ILE A 113 -0.44 -4.01 -2.97
CA ILE A 113 -0.29 -2.60 -2.62
C ILE A 113 0.79 -2.47 -1.55
N MET A 114 1.78 -1.63 -1.84
CA MET A 114 2.78 -1.15 -0.89
C MET A 114 2.30 0.17 -0.30
N GLY A 115 1.54 0.09 0.80
CA GLY A 115 0.86 1.20 1.46
C GLY A 115 1.71 1.98 2.47
N CYS A 116 3.04 1.86 2.39
CA CYS A 116 3.99 2.57 3.25
C CYS A 116 5.29 2.79 2.48
N THR A 117 5.95 3.93 2.67
CA THR A 117 7.15 4.35 1.93
C THR A 117 8.35 3.43 2.12
N GLU A 118 8.40 2.72 3.24
CA GLU A 118 9.44 1.77 3.59
C GLU A 118 9.35 0.48 2.78
N ILE A 119 8.14 0.02 2.45
CA ILE A 119 7.90 -1.28 1.81
C ILE A 119 8.60 -1.37 0.45
N PRO A 120 8.49 -0.38 -0.48
CA PRO A 120 9.24 -0.38 -1.73
C PRO A 120 10.75 -0.47 -1.52
N LEU A 121 11.29 0.20 -0.49
CA LEU A 121 12.73 0.19 -0.20
C LEU A 121 13.21 -1.17 0.32
N ILE A 122 12.37 -1.87 1.10
CA ILE A 122 12.63 -3.25 1.54
C ILE A 122 12.63 -4.19 0.33
N VAL A 123 11.62 -4.08 -0.53
CA VAL A 123 11.45 -4.93 -1.72
C VAL A 123 12.56 -4.70 -2.76
N ALA A 124 13.14 -3.50 -2.81
CA ALA A 124 14.16 -3.17 -3.80
C ALA A 124 15.33 -4.17 -3.80
N GLY A 125 15.61 -4.74 -4.98
CA GLY A 125 16.57 -5.83 -5.19
C GLY A 125 15.95 -7.23 -5.29
N HIS A 126 14.66 -7.38 -4.99
CA HIS A 126 13.91 -8.65 -5.05
C HIS A 126 12.76 -8.63 -6.06
N GLU A 127 12.61 -7.57 -6.86
CA GLU A 127 11.49 -7.36 -7.77
C GLU A 127 11.33 -8.50 -8.77
N ARG A 128 12.45 -9.06 -9.26
CA ARG A 128 12.45 -10.18 -10.22
C ARG A 128 12.02 -11.50 -9.61
N ALA A 129 12.13 -11.66 -8.29
CA ALA A 129 11.73 -12.87 -7.58
C ALA A 129 10.23 -12.87 -7.25
N ILE A 130 9.58 -11.70 -7.28
CA ILE A 130 8.17 -11.56 -6.94
C ILE A 130 7.33 -11.71 -8.20
N ALA A 131 6.55 -12.80 -8.27
CA ALA A 131 5.71 -13.13 -9.42
C ALA A 131 4.39 -12.32 -9.49
N CYS A 132 4.30 -11.19 -8.77
CA CYS A 132 3.08 -10.42 -8.57
C CYS A 132 3.35 -8.92 -8.78
N PRO A 133 2.48 -8.17 -9.50
CA PRO A 133 2.62 -6.73 -9.64
C PRO A 133 2.64 -6.01 -8.28
N MET A 134 3.69 -5.22 -8.04
CA MET A 134 3.87 -4.43 -6.81
C MET A 134 3.47 -2.98 -7.07
N ILE A 135 2.41 -2.50 -6.42
CA ILE A 135 1.84 -1.17 -6.60
C ILE A 135 2.33 -0.25 -5.48
N ASP A 136 3.29 0.62 -5.80
CA ASP A 136 3.78 1.66 -4.88
C ASP A 136 2.79 2.82 -4.80
N SER A 137 2.16 2.99 -3.63
CA SER A 137 1.21 4.07 -3.38
C SER A 137 1.79 5.48 -3.58
N THR A 138 3.08 5.68 -3.26
CA THR A 138 3.77 6.95 -3.47
C THR A 138 4.00 7.20 -4.95
N ALA A 139 4.48 6.19 -5.69
CA ALA A 139 4.69 6.30 -7.12
C ALA A 139 3.38 6.52 -7.89
N SER A 140 2.28 5.88 -7.46
CA SER A 140 0.94 6.13 -7.99
C SER A 140 0.50 7.57 -7.79
N LEU A 141 0.71 8.13 -6.60
CA LEU A 141 0.40 9.53 -6.32
C LEU A 141 1.23 10.48 -7.20
N VAL A 142 2.53 10.23 -7.37
CA VAL A 142 3.40 11.03 -8.24
C VAL A 142 2.89 11.00 -9.67
N ARG A 143 2.62 9.80 -10.22
CA ARG A 143 2.07 9.66 -11.59
C ARG A 143 0.76 10.39 -11.77
N ALA A 144 -0.12 10.38 -10.77
CA ALA A 144 -1.38 11.10 -10.82
C ALA A 144 -1.20 12.64 -10.74
N ALA A 145 -0.13 13.11 -10.08
CA ALA A 145 0.13 14.53 -9.86
C ALA A 145 0.83 15.23 -11.04
N ILE A 146 1.62 14.51 -11.83
CA ILE A 146 2.38 15.07 -12.97
C ILE A 146 1.66 14.98 -14.32
N ARG A 147 0.44 14.44 -14.34
CA ARG A 147 -0.46 14.45 -15.51
C ARG A 147 -1.23 15.75 -15.56
#